data_AF-A0AB33TFD0-F1
#
_entry.id   AF-A0AB33TFD0-F1
#
_cell.length_a   1.000
_cell.length_b   1.000
_cell.length_c   1.000
_cell.angle_alpha   90.00
_cell.angle_beta   90.00
_cell.angle_gamma   90.00
#
_symmetry.space_group_name_H-M   'P 1'
#
loop_
_entity.id
_entity.type
_entity.pdbx_description
1 polymer ?
#
loop_
_entity_poly.entity_id
_entity_poly.type
_entity_poly.pdbx_seq_one_letter_code
_entity_poly.pdbx_strand_id
1 'polypeptide(L)'
;MTVTDSRIATERPEHRRTSVIGSEQRHYDLRPGLILARGEFSSVAVATGAKAVYVYAADENGSITDFETLAVVVSAKDPEGALLQLGYEVEAAADNGDSA
;
A
#
# COMPACT_ATOMS: atom_id res chain seq x y z
N MET A 1 12.26 22.86 14.54
CA MET A 1 12.74 21.66 13.83
C MET A 1 11.56 20.74 13.73
N THR A 2 10.80 20.79 12.63
CA THR A 2 9.75 19.80 12.38
C THR A 2 10.49 18.53 11.99
N VAL A 3 10.48 17.54 12.88
CA VAL A 3 10.77 16.17 12.47
C VAL A 3 9.66 15.85 11.48
N THR A 4 9.95 15.89 10.19
CA THR A 4 9.06 15.28 9.21
C THR A 4 9.13 13.81 9.53
N ASP A 5 8.16 13.29 10.30
CA ASP A 5 8.02 11.84 10.49
C ASP A 5 7.96 11.23 9.10
N SER A 6 9.04 10.54 8.72
CA SER A 6 9.13 9.90 7.41
C SER A 6 7.97 8.92 7.30
N ARG A 7 7.14 9.10 6.28
CA ARG A 7 6.06 8.18 5.99
C ARG A 7 6.65 7.00 5.23
N ILE A 8 6.62 5.82 5.85
CA ILE A 8 7.17 4.59 5.31
C ILE A 8 6.03 3.64 4.95
N ALA A 9 6.16 3.00 3.78
CA ALA A 9 5.32 1.90 3.35
C ALA A 9 6.20 0.66 3.20
N THR A 10 5.99 -0.34 4.05
CA THR A 10 6.74 -1.61 4.00
C THR A 10 5.90 -2.65 3.29
N GLU A 11 6.41 -3.23 2.20
CA GLU A 11 5.71 -4.30 1.50
C GLU A 11 5.68 -5.60 2.33
N ARG A 12 4.59 -6.36 2.21
CA ARG A 12 4.48 -7.77 2.62
C ARG A 12 4.42 -8.69 1.38
N PRO A 13 5.56 -9.15 0.84
CA PRO A 13 5.60 -9.94 -0.39
C PRO A 13 4.84 -11.27 -0.25
N GLU A 14 4.79 -11.84 0.94
CA GLU A 14 4.06 -13.06 1.26
C GLU A 14 2.54 -12.94 1.01
N HIS A 15 2.01 -11.71 0.94
CA HIS A 15 0.59 -11.43 0.71
C HIS A 15 0.26 -11.05 -0.74
N ARG A 16 1.27 -11.02 -1.63
CA ARG A 16 1.07 -10.77 -3.07
C ARG A 16 0.07 -11.77 -3.63
N ARG A 17 -0.94 -11.25 -4.34
CA ARG A 17 -2.00 -12.07 -4.94
C ARG A 17 -2.62 -11.39 -6.14
N THR A 18 -3.36 -12.16 -6.94
CA THR A 18 -4.30 -11.56 -7.91
C THR A 18 -5.48 -10.98 -7.14
N SER A 19 -5.74 -9.69 -7.34
CA SER A 19 -6.91 -9.01 -6.80
C SER A 19 -8.20 -9.60 -7.36
N VAL A 20 -9.31 -9.36 -6.66
CA VAL A 20 -10.66 -9.66 -7.15
C VAL A 20 -11.00 -8.95 -8.46
N ILE A 21 -10.31 -7.85 -8.77
CA ILE A 21 -10.44 -7.11 -10.03
C ILE A 21 -9.48 -7.59 -11.14
N GLY A 22 -8.78 -8.71 -10.92
CA GLY A 22 -7.97 -9.41 -11.93
C GLY A 22 -6.54 -8.88 -12.11
N SER A 23 -6.15 -7.82 -11.40
CA SER A 23 -4.79 -7.28 -11.45
C SER A 23 -3.95 -7.70 -10.24
N GLU A 24 -2.63 -7.50 -10.32
CA GLU A 24 -1.75 -7.75 -9.19
C GLU A 24 -2.08 -6.82 -8.03
N GLN A 25 -2.26 -7.41 -6.85
CA GLN A 25 -2.46 -6.73 -5.57
C GLN A 25 -1.26 -6.95 -4.68
N ARG A 26 -0.73 -5.85 -4.14
CA ARG A 26 0.36 -5.84 -3.15
C ARG A 26 -0.16 -5.30 -1.84
N HIS A 27 0.39 -5.79 -0.74
CA HIS A 27 0.02 -5.38 0.61
C HIS A 27 1.14 -4.56 1.23
N TYR A 28 0.79 -3.44 1.84
CA TYR A 28 1.73 -2.57 2.53
C TYR A 28 1.26 -2.21 3.93
N ASP A 29 2.18 -2.25 4.88
CA ASP A 29 2.02 -1.65 6.19
C ASP A 29 2.52 -0.19 6.12
N LEU A 30 1.68 0.77 6.52
CA LEU A 30 1.95 2.20 6.48
C LEU A 30 2.30 2.72 7.88
N ARG A 31 3.36 3.54 7.96
CA ARG A 31 3.78 4.21 9.20
C ARG A 31 4.19 5.66 8.93
N PRO A 32 3.48 6.66 9.49
CA PRO A 32 2.15 6.56 10.10
C PRO A 32 1.08 6.09 9.09
N GLY A 33 -0.08 5.66 9.58
CA GLY A 33 -1.19 5.25 8.73
C GLY A 33 -1.71 6.41 7.86
N LEU A 34 -2.40 6.06 6.78
CA LEU A 34 -3.05 7.04 5.92
C LEU A 34 -4.26 7.62 6.65
N ILE A 35 -4.21 8.91 6.97
CA ILE A 35 -5.29 9.62 7.69
C ILE A 35 -6.30 10.18 6.69
N LEU A 36 -7.55 9.75 6.82
CA LEU A 36 -8.71 10.27 6.08
C LEU A 36 -9.81 10.69 7.06
N ALA A 37 -10.85 11.36 6.55
CA ALA A 37 -12.00 11.76 7.38
C ALA A 37 -12.70 10.58 8.08
N ARG A 38 -12.62 9.38 7.49
CA ARG A 38 -13.24 8.16 8.02
C ARG A 38 -12.34 7.33 8.95
N GLY A 39 -11.09 7.76 9.20
CA GLY A 39 -10.18 7.07 10.11
C GLY A 39 -8.74 6.99 9.59
N GLU A 40 -7.92 6.25 10.35
CA GLU A 40 -6.53 5.94 10.01
C GLU A 40 -6.43 4.51 9.45
N PHE A 41 -5.66 4.36 8.36
CA PHE A 41 -5.45 3.08 7.69
C PHE A 41 -3.96 2.75 7.64
N SER A 42 -3.53 1.84 8.49
CA SER A 42 -2.12 1.39 8.58
C SER A 42 -1.82 0.14 7.75
N SER A 43 -2.84 -0.53 7.20
CA SER A 43 -2.69 -1.70 6.32
C SER A 43 -3.52 -1.46 5.06
N VAL A 44 -2.84 -1.52 3.90
CA VAL A 44 -3.46 -1.20 2.62
C VAL A 44 -3.15 -2.23 1.55
N ALA A 45 -4.14 -2.51 0.72
CA ALA A 45 -3.99 -3.26 -0.52
C ALA A 45 -3.90 -2.27 -1.68
N VAL A 46 -2.84 -2.39 -2.48
CA VAL A 46 -2.59 -1.53 -3.64
C VAL A 46 -2.69 -2.37 -4.90
N ALA A 47 -3.60 -2.00 -5.80
CA ALA A 47 -3.89 -2.72 -7.02
C ALA A 47 -3.74 -1.82 -8.25
N THR A 48 -2.96 -2.26 -9.23
CA THR A 48 -2.80 -1.54 -10.50
C THR A 48 -3.99 -1.83 -11.40
N GLY A 49 -4.74 -0.81 -11.81
CA GLY A 49 -5.77 -0.96 -12.84
C GLY A 49 -5.32 -0.38 -14.18
N ALA A 50 -6.21 -0.45 -15.18
CA ALA A 50 -5.88 -0.03 -16.55
C ALA A 50 -5.56 1.47 -16.72
N LYS A 51 -6.03 2.33 -15.80
CA LYS A 51 -5.91 3.80 -15.90
C LYS A 51 -5.36 4.49 -14.65
N ALA A 52 -5.24 3.76 -13.55
CA ALA A 52 -4.87 4.30 -12.25
C ALA A 52 -4.43 3.17 -11.33
N VAL A 53 -3.73 3.54 -10.27
CA VAL A 53 -3.46 2.66 -9.14
C VAL A 53 -4.46 2.98 -8.03
N TYR A 54 -5.05 1.94 -7.46
CA TYR A 54 -6.09 2.04 -6.44
C TYR A 54 -5.56 1.55 -5.11
N VAL A 55 -5.87 2.28 -4.04
CA VAL A 55 -5.51 1.93 -2.67
C VAL A 55 -6.79 1.63 -1.89
N TYR A 56 -6.82 0.47 -1.23
CA TYR A 56 -7.95 -0.01 -0.44
C TYR A 56 -7.51 -0.33 0.98
N ALA A 57 -8.46 -0.31 1.91
CA ALA A 57 -8.22 -0.83 3.26
C ALA A 57 -7.99 -2.34 3.17
N ALA A 58 -7.01 -2.83 3.94
CA ALA A 58 -6.72 -4.26 4.03
C ALA A 58 -6.75 -4.77 5.47
N ASP A 59 -6.95 -6.08 5.61
CA ASP A 59 -6.69 -6.80 6.85
C ASP A 59 -5.20 -7.16 6.98
N GLU A 60 -4.83 -7.76 8.11
CA GLU A 60 -3.46 -8.21 8.40
C GLU A 60 -2.89 -9.18 7.36
N ASN A 61 -3.76 -9.90 6.63
CA ASN A 61 -3.36 -10.83 5.59
C ASN A 61 -3.23 -10.14 4.22
N GLY A 62 -3.51 -8.85 4.11
CA GLY A 62 -3.51 -8.10 2.86
C GLY A 62 -4.77 -8.30 2.01
N SER A 63 -5.87 -8.81 2.57
CA SER A 63 -7.15 -8.92 1.88
C SER A 63 -7.91 -7.59 1.95
N ILE A 64 -8.55 -7.18 0.86
CA ILE A 64 -9.38 -5.97 0.84
C ILE A 64 -10.56 -6.15 1.80
N THR A 65 -10.69 -5.26 2.77
CA THR A 65 -11.80 -5.27 3.76
C THR A 65 -12.93 -4.32 3.35
N ASP A 66 -12.61 -3.30 2.56
CA ASP A 66 -13.57 -2.31 2.05
C ASP A 66 -13.20 -1.93 0.60
N PHE A 67 -14.19 -2.00 -0.30
CA PHE A 67 -14.04 -1.66 -1.72
C PHE A 67 -14.16 -0.16 -2.00
N GLU A 68 -14.45 0.67 -0.99
CA GLU A 68 -14.32 2.11 -1.13
C GLU A 68 -12.83 2.51 -1.18
N THR A 69 -12.38 3.07 -2.31
CA THR A 69 -10.99 3.49 -2.50
C THR A 69 -10.56 4.52 -1.46
N LEU A 70 -9.47 4.25 -0.75
CA LEU A 70 -8.80 5.22 0.11
C LEU A 70 -8.13 6.32 -0.73
N ALA A 71 -7.54 5.93 -1.85
CA ALA A 71 -6.93 6.83 -2.82
C ALA A 71 -6.98 6.25 -4.23
N VAL A 72 -7.02 7.15 -5.22
CA VAL A 72 -6.92 6.82 -6.65
C VAL A 72 -5.80 7.67 -7.23
N VAL A 73 -4.73 7.03 -7.68
CA VAL A 73 -3.55 7.72 -8.20
C VAL A 73 -3.46 7.48 -9.70
N VAL A 74 -3.97 8.44 -10.47
CA VAL A 74 -4.12 8.33 -11.95
C VAL A 74 -2.79 8.40 -12.67
N SER A 75 -1.81 9.12 -12.13
CA SER A 75 -0.47 9.31 -12.70
C SER A 75 0.51 8.16 -12.42
N ALA A 76 0.16 7.25 -11.50
CA ALA A 76 1.02 6.13 -11.14
C ALA A 76 0.83 4.94 -12.09
N LYS A 77 1.93 4.23 -12.36
CA LYS A 77 1.95 3.01 -13.20
C LYS A 77 2.04 1.73 -12.37
N ASP A 78 2.52 1.85 -11.14
CA ASP A 78 2.81 0.77 -10.22
C ASP A 78 2.48 1.17 -8.77
N PRO A 79 2.36 0.18 -7.85
CA PRO A 79 2.09 0.43 -6.44
C PRO A 79 3.08 1.39 -5.78
N GLU A 80 4.37 1.27 -6.10
CA GLU A 80 5.43 2.09 -5.49
C GLU A 80 5.31 3.56 -5.88
N GLY A 81 5.10 3.85 -7.17
CA GLY A 81 4.90 5.21 -7.66
C GLY A 81 3.61 5.85 -7.14
N ALA A 82 2.59 5.04 -6.82
CA ALA A 82 1.37 5.52 -6.18
C ALA A 82 1.61 5.92 -4.72
N LEU A 83 2.29 5.07 -3.95
CA LEU A 83 2.64 5.35 -2.55
C LEU A 83 3.56 6.58 -2.43
N LEU A 84 4.53 6.72 -3.34
CA LEU A 84 5.39 7.91 -3.41
C LEU A 84 4.60 9.20 -3.60
N GLN A 85 3.56 9.20 -4.45
CA GLN A 85 2.70 10.37 -4.66
C GLN A 85 1.78 10.66 -3.45
N LEU A 86 1.51 9.66 -2.63
CA LEU A 86 0.84 9.82 -1.32
C LEU A 86 1.81 10.27 -0.21
N GLY A 87 3.09 10.44 -0.55
CA GLY A 87 4.15 10.91 0.33
C GLY A 87 4.85 9.81 1.11
N TYR A 88 4.66 8.53 0.75
CA TYR A 88 5.30 7.40 1.38
C TYR A 88 6.58 6.98 0.64
N GLU A 89 7.66 6.78 1.38
CA GLU A 89 8.82 6.06 0.90
C GLU A 89 8.56 4.56 1.00
N VAL A 90 8.80 3.81 -0.07
CA VAL A 90 8.59 2.37 -0.07
C VAL A 90 9.87 1.67 0.36
N GLU A 91 9.81 0.99 1.49
CA GLU A 91 10.83 0.03 1.89
C GLU A 91 10.50 -1.31 1.25
N ALA A 92 11.42 -1.77 0.38
CA ALA A 92 11.40 -3.15 -0.07
C ALA A 92 11.42 -4.04 1.17
N ALA A 93 10.58 -5.06 1.18
CA ALA A 93 10.51 -6.01 2.28
C ALA A 93 11.93 -6.43 2.66
N ALA A 94 12.24 -6.38 3.95
CA ALA A 94 13.43 -7.07 4.44
C ALA A 94 13.28 -8.52 3.97
N ASP A 95 14.10 -8.89 2.99
CA ASP A 95 14.41 -10.30 2.74
C ASP A 95 14.92 -10.75 4.10
N ASN A 96 14.06 -11.40 4.89
CA ASN A 96 14.49 -12.06 6.10
C ASN A 96 15.38 -13.18 5.56
N GLY A 97 16.66 -12.83 5.36
CA GLY A 97 17.68 -13.74 4.93
C GLY A 97 17.70 -14.87 5.93
N ASP A 98 17.01 -15.95 5.58
CA ASP A 98 17.18 -17.26 6.16
C ASP A 98 18.62 -17.67 5.82
N SER A 99 19.56 -17.21 6.63
CA SER A 99 20.91 -17.74 6.67
C SER A 99 20.83 -19.00 7.52
N ALA A 100 20.52 -20.12 6.87
CA ALA A 100 20.76 -21.47 7.38
C ALA A 100 22.11 -21.99 6.86
#